data_AF-A0A7Z2SWR0-F1
#
_entry.id   AF-A0A7Z2SWR0-F1
#
_cell.length_a   1.000
_cell.length_b   1.000
_cell.length_c   1.000
_cell.angle_alpha   90.00
_cell.angle_beta   90.00
_cell.angle_gamma   90.00
#
_symmetry.space_group_name_H-M   'P 1'
#
loop_
_entity.id
_entity.type
_entity.pdbx_description
1 polymer ?
#
loop_
_entity_poly.entity_id
_entity_poly.type
_entity_poly.pdbx_seq_one_letter_code
_entity_poly.pdbx_strand_id
1 'polypeptide(L)'
;MKKWLLALGLTSAIVVAGCSSDDESAEENTDQTEQTDEKSGDEQDAKKAVIDAQMNMKDTFHPYQEKITAYQTAASAEEPDAEAVKAAGEEAKTAADEAAEAATGFEVEADVSDEVKTQIEEAVPSLQAYYEEVSKALDESIEEADFTAADEKAAEFNEKIGKVFEDAGLAAPDMMKELS
;
A
#
# COMPACT_ATOMS: atom_id res chain seq x y z
N MET A 1 -19.11 15.91 51.60
CA MET A 1 -19.76 16.89 50.71
C MET A 1 -19.59 16.43 49.27
N LYS A 2 -20.70 16.49 48.51
CA LYS A 2 -20.83 16.56 47.04
C LYS A 2 -20.36 15.38 46.19
N LYS A 3 -21.34 14.51 45.94
CA LYS A 3 -21.56 13.76 44.70
C LYS A 3 -21.75 14.72 43.52
N TRP A 4 -21.21 14.37 42.36
CA TRP A 4 -21.64 14.77 41.00
C TRP A 4 -20.97 13.75 40.07
N LEU A 5 -21.58 12.65 39.62
CA LEU A 5 -22.78 12.46 38.77
C LEU A 5 -22.80 13.34 37.51
N LEU A 6 -22.36 12.70 36.42
CA LEU A 6 -22.99 12.59 35.10
C LEU A 6 -23.66 13.83 34.49
N ALA A 7 -23.15 14.24 33.32
CA ALA A 7 -23.95 14.88 32.28
C ALA A 7 -23.44 14.44 30.89
N LEU A 8 -24.07 13.38 30.35
CA LEU A 8 -24.11 13.08 28.92
C LEU A 8 -25.11 14.07 28.28
N GLY A 9 -24.64 14.98 27.43
CA GLY A 9 -25.47 15.75 26.50
C GLY A 9 -25.49 15.03 25.15
N LEU A 10 -26.66 14.64 24.62
CA LEU A 10 -27.54 15.45 23.73
C LEU A 10 -26.77 15.89 22.47
N THR A 11 -27.14 15.61 21.21
CA THR A 11 -28.39 15.11 20.62
C THR A 11 -28.04 14.87 19.14
N SER A 12 -28.41 13.71 18.58
CA SER A 12 -28.43 13.51 17.13
C SER A 12 -29.72 14.09 16.55
N ALA A 13 -29.61 15.02 15.62
CA ALA A 13 -30.63 15.31 14.62
C ALA A 13 -30.02 16.20 13.53
N ILE A 14 -29.65 15.61 12.38
CA ILE A 14 -29.70 16.34 11.11
C ILE A 14 -30.55 15.51 10.16
N VAL A 15 -31.50 16.23 9.59
CA VAL A 15 -32.71 15.82 8.90
C VAL A 15 -32.38 15.43 7.47
N VAL A 16 -33.01 14.34 7.00
CA VAL A 16 -33.12 13.98 5.60
C VAL A 16 -34.04 14.99 4.89
N ALA A 17 -33.49 15.72 3.93
CA ALA A 17 -34.22 16.22 2.76
C ALA A 17 -33.44 15.65 1.56
N GLY A 18 -33.99 14.81 0.68
CA GLY A 18 -35.30 14.88 0.07
C GLY A 18 -35.05 15.10 -1.43
N CYS A 19 -34.83 14.01 -2.16
CA CYS A 19 -34.79 14.00 -3.62
C CYS A 19 -36.19 14.35 -4.14
N SER A 20 -36.30 15.40 -4.95
CA SER A 20 -37.50 15.75 -5.71
C SER A 20 -37.04 16.23 -7.08
N SER A 21 -37.29 15.41 -8.10
CA SER A 21 -37.32 15.82 -9.51
C SER A 21 -38.56 16.67 -9.81
N ASP A 22 -38.43 17.51 -10.84
CA ASP A 22 -39.45 18.20 -11.67
C ASP A 22 -40.45 19.15 -10.99
N ASP A 23 -40.42 20.46 -11.30
CA ASP A 23 -41.04 21.03 -12.52
C ASP A 23 -40.93 22.59 -12.55
N GLU A 24 -40.46 23.09 -13.69
CA GLU A 24 -40.62 24.39 -14.39
C GLU A 24 -40.81 25.78 -13.70
N SER A 25 -39.90 26.69 -14.12
CA SER A 25 -40.17 28.03 -14.71
C SER A 25 -40.11 29.29 -13.83
N ALA A 26 -39.01 30.05 -13.97
CA ALA A 26 -39.02 31.49 -14.27
C ALA A 26 -37.60 32.00 -14.59
N GLU A 27 -37.48 32.75 -15.69
CA GLU A 27 -36.25 33.36 -16.19
C GLU A 27 -35.70 34.46 -15.28
N GLU A 28 -34.38 34.55 -15.12
CA GLU A 28 -33.65 35.82 -15.30
C GLU A 28 -32.14 35.59 -15.45
N ASN A 29 -31.54 36.39 -16.33
CA ASN A 29 -30.12 36.49 -16.64
C ASN A 29 -29.22 36.43 -15.39
N THR A 30 -28.23 35.53 -15.41
CA THR A 30 -26.91 35.83 -14.85
C THR A 30 -25.86 35.09 -15.68
N ASP A 31 -25.07 35.90 -16.36
CA ASP A 31 -23.73 35.61 -16.85
C ASP A 31 -22.94 34.95 -15.70
N GLN A 32 -22.91 33.62 -15.67
CA GLN A 32 -22.11 32.86 -14.73
C GLN A 32 -21.25 31.93 -15.55
N THR A 33 -20.02 32.39 -15.76
CA THR A 33 -18.86 31.64 -16.21
C THR A 33 -18.95 30.20 -15.70
N GLU A 34 -19.23 29.25 -16.60
CA GLU A 34 -18.92 27.85 -16.39
C GLU A 34 -17.39 27.74 -16.33
N GLN A 35 -16.82 28.04 -15.16
CA GLN A 35 -15.59 27.38 -14.72
C GLN A 35 -15.98 25.94 -14.40
N THR A 36 -16.16 25.15 -15.45
CA THR A 36 -16.20 23.70 -15.38
C THR A 36 -14.86 23.23 -14.85
N ASP A 37 -14.84 22.78 -13.59
CA ASP A 37 -14.25 21.53 -13.10
C ASP A 37 -12.98 20.93 -13.74
N GLU A 38 -12.09 21.72 -14.35
CA GLU A 38 -10.79 21.20 -14.86
C GLU A 38 -9.85 20.77 -13.73
N LYS A 39 -10.13 21.16 -12.48
CA LYS A 39 -9.29 20.84 -11.32
C LYS A 39 -9.63 19.51 -10.64
N SER A 40 -10.88 19.06 -10.73
CA SER A 40 -11.34 17.80 -10.11
C SER A 40 -10.93 16.57 -10.95
N GLY A 41 -10.87 16.71 -12.28
CA GLY A 41 -10.40 15.64 -13.16
C GLY A 41 -8.93 15.31 -12.95
N ASP A 42 -8.09 16.35 -12.90
CA ASP A 42 -6.63 16.23 -12.74
C ASP A 42 -6.23 15.55 -11.41
N GLU A 43 -6.92 15.87 -10.30
CA GLU A 43 -6.66 15.24 -9.00
C GLU A 43 -7.14 13.78 -8.94
N GLN A 44 -8.28 13.47 -9.57
CA GLN A 44 -8.78 12.10 -9.64
C GLN A 44 -7.90 11.22 -10.53
N ASP A 45 -7.42 11.76 -11.64
CA ASP A 45 -6.51 11.08 -12.56
C ASP A 45 -5.14 10.83 -11.90
N ALA A 46 -4.61 11.80 -11.14
CA ALA A 46 -3.38 11.61 -10.36
C ALA A 46 -3.51 10.49 -9.30
N LYS A 47 -4.62 10.47 -8.54
CA LYS A 47 -4.91 9.39 -7.57
C LYS A 47 -5.00 8.02 -8.25
N LYS A 48 -5.68 7.97 -9.40
CA LYS A 48 -5.78 6.75 -10.19
C LYS A 48 -4.39 6.28 -10.65
N ALA A 49 -3.53 7.18 -11.12
CA ALA A 49 -2.19 6.82 -11.57
C ALA A 49 -1.33 6.24 -10.43
N VAL A 50 -1.42 6.78 -9.20
CA VAL A 50 -0.74 6.21 -8.02
C VAL A 50 -1.26 4.81 -7.69
N ILE A 51 -2.57 4.58 -7.79
CA ILE A 51 -3.16 3.24 -7.61
C ILE A 51 -2.71 2.30 -8.73
N ASP A 52 -2.65 2.76 -9.98
CA ASP A 52 -2.17 1.94 -11.09
C ASP A 52 -0.68 1.58 -10.90
N ALA A 53 0.15 2.48 -10.36
CA ALA A 53 1.53 2.19 -9.97
C ALA A 53 1.61 1.14 -8.84
N GLN A 54 0.71 1.20 -7.86
CA GLN A 54 0.57 0.17 -6.82
C GLN A 54 0.31 -1.20 -7.43
N MET A 55 -0.61 -1.26 -8.39
CA MET A 55 -0.98 -2.52 -9.07
C MET A 55 0.19 -3.04 -9.91
N ASN A 56 0.92 -2.18 -10.63
CA ASN A 56 2.14 -2.57 -11.35
C ASN A 56 3.21 -3.16 -10.41
N MET A 57 3.42 -2.54 -9.25
CA MET A 57 4.33 -3.07 -8.23
C MET A 57 3.83 -4.40 -7.66
N LYS A 58 2.53 -4.52 -7.38
CA LYS A 58 1.91 -5.77 -6.94
C LYS A 58 2.07 -6.89 -7.97
N ASP A 59 1.73 -6.64 -9.22
CA ASP A 59 1.82 -7.62 -10.28
C ASP A 59 3.25 -8.12 -10.48
N THR A 60 4.24 -7.24 -10.25
CA THR A 60 5.66 -7.58 -10.31
C THR A 60 6.11 -8.42 -9.12
N PHE A 61 5.80 -7.99 -7.90
CA PHE A 61 6.44 -8.54 -6.69
C PHE A 61 5.61 -9.58 -5.94
N HIS A 62 4.29 -9.62 -6.14
CA HIS A 62 3.40 -10.56 -5.45
C HIS A 62 3.81 -12.03 -5.60
N PRO A 63 4.17 -12.54 -6.80
CA PRO A 63 4.56 -13.94 -6.95
C PRO A 63 5.76 -14.34 -6.10
N TYR A 64 6.68 -13.41 -5.84
CA TYR A 64 7.85 -13.66 -5.01
C TYR A 64 7.51 -13.54 -3.52
N GLN A 65 6.79 -12.48 -3.15
CA GLN A 65 6.39 -12.25 -1.76
C GLN A 65 5.47 -13.36 -1.25
N GLU A 66 4.60 -13.92 -2.09
CA GLU A 66 3.76 -15.08 -1.75
C GLU A 66 4.60 -16.26 -1.24
N LYS A 67 5.76 -16.52 -1.85
CA LYS A 67 6.67 -17.61 -1.45
C LYS A 67 7.32 -17.34 -0.11
N ILE A 68 7.73 -16.10 0.14
CA ILE A 68 8.30 -15.68 1.43
C ILE A 68 7.24 -15.81 2.54
N THR A 69 6.02 -15.32 2.27
CA THR A 69 4.88 -15.43 3.19
C THR A 69 4.49 -16.89 3.46
N ALA A 70 4.57 -17.77 2.45
CA ALA A 70 4.32 -19.20 2.61
C ALA A 70 5.35 -19.85 3.55
N TYR A 71 6.63 -19.53 3.41
CA TYR A 71 7.66 -19.97 4.35
C TYR A 71 7.40 -19.45 5.77
N GLN A 72 7.16 -18.15 5.94
CA GLN A 72 6.90 -17.56 7.25
C GLN A 72 5.68 -18.19 7.94
N THR A 73 4.65 -18.51 7.15
CA THR A 73 3.45 -19.21 7.63
C THR A 73 3.79 -20.64 8.08
N ALA A 74 4.58 -21.39 7.29
CA ALA A 74 5.00 -22.74 7.64
C ALA A 74 5.88 -22.77 8.90
N ALA A 75 6.84 -21.85 8.99
CA ALA A 75 7.78 -21.74 10.12
C ALA A 75 7.09 -21.29 11.42
N SER A 76 6.00 -20.52 11.32
CA SER A 76 5.26 -19.99 12.48
C SER A 76 4.10 -20.89 12.94
N ALA A 77 3.93 -22.07 12.33
CA ALA A 77 2.89 -23.02 12.74
C ALA A 77 3.10 -23.50 14.19
N GLU A 78 2.03 -23.88 14.89
CA GLU A 78 2.10 -24.37 16.28
C GLU A 78 3.00 -25.61 16.41
N GLU A 79 2.94 -26.49 15.41
CA GLU A 79 3.83 -27.64 15.24
C GLU A 79 4.37 -27.61 13.80
N PRO A 80 5.50 -26.93 13.54
CA PRO A 80 6.02 -26.81 12.18
C PRO A 80 6.57 -28.15 11.68
N ASP A 81 6.17 -28.52 10.47
CA ASP A 81 6.74 -29.68 9.78
C ASP A 81 8.10 -29.30 9.20
N ALA A 82 9.17 -29.90 9.72
CA ALA A 82 10.55 -29.51 9.37
C ALA A 82 10.88 -29.71 7.88
N GLU A 83 10.34 -30.75 7.24
CA GLU A 83 10.56 -30.98 5.81
C GLU A 83 9.84 -29.92 4.97
N ALA A 84 8.61 -29.56 5.34
CA ALA A 84 7.84 -28.52 4.68
C ALA A 84 8.45 -27.12 4.89
N VAL A 85 8.90 -26.79 6.11
CA VAL A 85 9.60 -25.53 6.40
C VAL A 85 10.86 -25.41 5.56
N LYS A 86 11.65 -26.50 5.48
CA LYS A 86 12.86 -26.49 4.68
C LYS A 86 12.57 -26.28 3.19
N ALA A 87 11.60 -27.02 2.63
CA ALA A 87 11.23 -26.88 1.22
C ALA A 87 10.70 -25.47 0.92
N ALA A 88 9.82 -24.93 1.77
CA ALA A 88 9.30 -23.57 1.62
C ALA A 88 10.42 -22.52 1.76
N GLY A 89 11.39 -22.74 2.64
CA GLY A 89 12.53 -21.84 2.82
C GLY A 89 13.47 -21.80 1.62
N GLU A 90 13.72 -22.93 0.97
CA GLU A 90 14.49 -22.99 -0.29
C GLU A 90 13.76 -22.25 -1.43
N GLU A 91 12.43 -22.38 -1.52
CA GLU A 91 11.60 -21.61 -2.47
C GLU A 91 11.61 -20.11 -2.14
N ALA A 92 11.40 -19.75 -0.87
CA ALA A 92 11.38 -18.37 -0.41
C ALA A 92 12.71 -17.66 -0.64
N LYS A 93 13.83 -18.36 -0.41
CA LYS A 93 15.16 -17.82 -0.65
C LYS A 93 15.36 -17.52 -2.14
N THR A 94 15.04 -18.48 -3.00
CA THR A 94 15.13 -18.29 -4.46
C THR A 94 14.25 -17.13 -4.91
N ALA A 95 13.02 -17.05 -4.41
CA ALA A 95 12.10 -15.96 -4.70
C ALA A 95 12.63 -14.61 -4.22
N ALA A 96 13.27 -14.55 -3.06
CA ALA A 96 13.89 -13.33 -2.54
C ALA A 96 15.07 -12.87 -3.42
N ASP A 97 15.95 -13.79 -3.84
CA ASP A 97 17.03 -13.47 -4.78
C ASP A 97 16.48 -12.91 -6.10
N GLU A 98 15.48 -13.58 -6.69
CA GLU A 98 14.84 -13.13 -7.94
C GLU A 98 14.10 -11.80 -7.77
N ALA A 99 13.47 -11.55 -6.62
CA ALA A 99 12.79 -10.30 -6.33
C ALA A 99 13.76 -9.12 -6.15
N ALA A 100 14.92 -9.34 -5.53
CA ALA A 100 15.97 -8.34 -5.43
C ALA A 100 16.51 -7.95 -6.82
N GLU A 101 16.70 -8.93 -7.71
CA GLU A 101 17.07 -8.68 -9.11
C GLU A 101 15.96 -7.92 -9.86
N ALA A 102 14.69 -8.32 -9.69
CA ALA A 102 13.55 -7.64 -10.29
C ALA A 102 13.44 -6.18 -9.84
N ALA A 103 13.74 -5.89 -8.56
CA ALA A 103 13.75 -4.52 -8.02
C ALA A 103 14.81 -3.63 -8.67
N THR A 104 15.97 -4.18 -9.05
CA THR A 104 17.01 -3.41 -9.77
C THR A 104 16.53 -2.92 -11.14
N GLY A 105 15.65 -3.69 -11.79
CA GLY A 105 15.09 -3.37 -13.10
C GLY A 105 13.65 -2.86 -13.08
N PHE A 106 13.11 -2.54 -11.90
CA PHE A 106 11.72 -2.13 -11.78
C PHE A 106 11.52 -0.74 -12.39
N GLU A 107 10.56 -0.64 -13.30
CA GLU A 107 10.13 0.61 -13.91
C GLU A 107 8.64 0.82 -13.62
N VAL A 108 8.27 2.04 -13.20
CA VAL A 108 6.86 2.41 -13.03
C VAL A 108 6.22 2.51 -14.42
N GLU A 109 5.34 1.56 -14.74
CA GLU A 109 4.59 1.52 -16.01
C GLU A 109 3.35 2.44 -16.03
N ALA A 110 2.93 2.93 -14.86
CA ALA A 110 1.79 3.83 -14.74
C ALA A 110 2.11 5.24 -15.27
N ASP A 111 1.09 5.89 -15.84
CA ASP A 111 1.18 7.28 -16.31
C ASP A 111 1.07 8.25 -15.13
N VAL A 112 2.13 8.27 -14.30
CA VAL A 112 2.28 9.16 -13.16
C VAL A 112 3.12 10.38 -13.52
N SER A 113 3.02 11.45 -12.73
CA SER A 113 3.94 12.59 -12.87
C SER A 113 5.39 12.19 -12.61
N ASP A 114 6.34 12.93 -13.19
CA ASP A 114 7.78 12.70 -12.97
C ASP A 114 8.17 12.75 -11.48
N GLU A 115 7.49 13.58 -10.70
CA GLU A 115 7.70 13.69 -9.26
C GLU A 115 7.26 12.40 -8.53
N VAL A 116 6.05 11.91 -8.79
CA VAL A 116 5.56 10.65 -8.22
C VAL A 116 6.44 9.48 -8.66
N LYS A 117 6.83 9.44 -9.93
CA LYS A 117 7.74 8.42 -10.45
C LYS A 117 9.06 8.40 -9.68
N THR A 118 9.67 9.56 -9.50
CA THR A 118 10.93 9.71 -8.75
C THR A 118 10.77 9.22 -7.31
N GLN A 119 9.69 9.58 -6.63
CA GLN A 119 9.47 9.16 -5.24
C GLN A 119 9.27 7.65 -5.11
N ILE A 120 8.58 7.01 -6.06
CA ILE A 120 8.45 5.54 -6.12
C ILE A 120 9.81 4.90 -6.36
N GLU A 121 10.59 5.39 -7.32
CA GLU A 121 11.94 4.90 -7.62
C GLU A 121 12.89 5.07 -6.41
N GLU A 122 12.73 6.10 -5.58
CA GLU A 122 13.49 6.28 -4.33
C GLU A 122 13.09 5.28 -3.22
N ALA A 123 11.91 4.67 -3.31
CA ALA A 123 11.45 3.63 -2.40
C ALA A 123 11.97 2.23 -2.78
N VAL A 124 12.10 1.95 -4.07
CA VAL A 124 12.52 0.64 -4.61
C VAL A 124 13.82 0.10 -3.98
N PRO A 125 14.88 0.90 -3.72
CA PRO A 125 16.08 0.39 -3.05
C PRO A 125 15.83 -0.20 -1.66
N SER A 126 14.83 0.30 -0.91
CA SER A 126 14.46 -0.27 0.39
C SER A 126 13.74 -1.62 0.21
N LEU A 127 12.92 -1.76 -0.85
CA LEU A 127 12.29 -3.04 -1.19
C LEU A 127 13.33 -4.08 -1.67
N GLN A 128 14.29 -3.67 -2.49
CA GLN A 128 15.42 -4.51 -2.87
C GLN A 128 16.18 -5.00 -1.63
N ALA A 129 16.56 -4.08 -0.75
CA ALA A 129 17.29 -4.41 0.47
C ALA A 129 16.49 -5.34 1.41
N TYR A 130 15.15 -5.21 1.44
CA TYR A 130 14.29 -6.17 2.14
C TYR A 130 14.51 -7.60 1.61
N TYR A 131 14.42 -7.79 0.29
CA TYR A 131 14.59 -9.12 -0.31
C TYR A 131 16.01 -9.66 -0.13
N GLU A 132 17.03 -8.81 -0.24
CA GLU A 132 18.42 -9.21 0.02
C GLU A 132 18.62 -9.70 1.46
N GLU A 133 18.03 -9.02 2.45
CA GLU A 133 18.11 -9.44 3.86
C GLU A 133 17.26 -10.69 4.15
N VAL A 134 16.11 -10.88 3.46
CA VAL A 134 15.35 -12.15 3.52
C VAL A 134 16.20 -13.31 3.03
N SER A 135 16.82 -13.17 1.84
CA SER A 135 17.67 -14.22 1.27
C SER A 135 18.84 -14.55 2.19
N LYS A 136 19.52 -13.51 2.72
CA LYS A 136 20.62 -13.67 3.66
C LYS A 136 20.21 -14.39 4.94
N ALA A 137 19.07 -14.03 5.55
CA ALA A 137 18.57 -14.70 6.74
C ALA A 137 18.31 -16.19 6.50
N LEU A 138 17.70 -16.52 5.35
CA LEU A 138 17.44 -17.90 4.93
C LEU A 138 18.73 -18.67 4.61
N ASP A 139 19.75 -18.01 4.07
CA ASP A 139 21.07 -18.60 3.83
C ASP A 139 21.83 -18.91 5.13
N GLU A 140 21.67 -18.07 6.14
CA GLU A 140 22.25 -18.30 7.46
C GLU A 140 21.58 -19.48 8.19
N SER A 141 20.25 -19.53 8.17
CA SER A 141 19.47 -20.63 8.73
C SER A 141 18.04 -20.66 8.20
N ILE A 142 17.65 -21.71 7.48
CA ILE A 142 16.26 -21.89 7.04
C ILE A 142 15.33 -22.22 8.21
N GLU A 143 15.79 -22.90 9.25
CA GLU A 143 14.90 -23.33 10.35
C GLU A 143 14.69 -22.23 11.40
N GLU A 144 15.64 -21.30 11.51
CA GLU A 144 15.68 -20.24 12.54
C GLU A 144 16.00 -18.88 11.91
N ALA A 145 15.50 -18.60 10.70
CA ALA A 145 15.78 -17.35 9.99
C ALA A 145 15.37 -16.12 10.82
N ASP A 146 16.29 -15.17 10.98
CA ASP A 146 16.03 -13.89 11.65
C ASP A 146 15.75 -12.79 10.62
N PHE A 147 14.48 -12.40 10.49
CA PHE A 147 14.06 -11.36 9.56
C PHE A 147 14.11 -9.95 10.12
N THR A 148 14.67 -9.73 11.32
CA THR A 148 14.69 -8.40 11.93
C THR A 148 15.29 -7.33 10.99
N ALA A 149 16.38 -7.65 10.29
CA ALA A 149 16.99 -6.72 9.33
C ALA A 149 16.11 -6.48 8.09
N ALA A 150 15.42 -7.51 7.61
CA ALA A 150 14.47 -7.37 6.52
C ALA A 150 13.28 -6.49 6.94
N ASP A 151 12.71 -6.73 8.13
CA ASP A 151 11.56 -5.97 8.66
C ASP A 151 11.86 -4.47 8.77
N GLU A 152 13.10 -4.09 9.13
CA GLU A 152 13.54 -2.68 9.09
C GLU A 152 13.48 -2.09 7.67
N LYS A 153 13.88 -2.85 6.64
CA LYS A 153 13.83 -2.43 5.23
C LYS A 153 12.41 -2.39 4.67
N ALA A 154 11.57 -3.34 5.06
CA ALA A 154 10.14 -3.31 4.80
C ALA A 154 9.48 -2.03 5.38
N ALA A 155 9.83 -1.66 6.62
CA ALA A 155 9.33 -0.45 7.24
C ALA A 155 9.79 0.83 6.51
N GLU A 156 11.08 0.91 6.14
CA GLU A 156 11.60 2.03 5.33
C GLU A 156 10.88 2.15 3.98
N PHE A 157 10.62 1.02 3.32
CA PHE A 157 9.89 0.98 2.05
C PHE A 157 8.43 1.45 2.21
N ASN A 158 7.72 0.92 3.21
CA ASN A 158 6.34 1.31 3.51
C ASN A 158 6.23 2.80 3.88
N GLU A 159 7.19 3.35 4.63
CA GLU A 159 7.21 4.78 4.95
C GLU A 159 7.32 5.64 3.68
N LYS A 160 8.26 5.29 2.79
CA LYS A 160 8.48 6.04 1.55
C LYS A 160 7.29 5.96 0.62
N ILE A 161 6.76 4.76 0.35
CA ILE A 161 5.58 4.61 -0.51
C ILE A 161 4.34 5.22 0.15
N GLY A 162 4.16 5.06 1.45
CA GLY A 162 3.04 5.68 2.17
C GLY A 162 2.98 7.19 1.95
N LYS A 163 4.15 7.85 1.91
CA LYS A 163 4.26 9.28 1.63
C LYS A 163 3.79 9.66 0.21
N VAL A 164 4.10 8.84 -0.79
CA VAL A 164 3.61 9.02 -2.17
C VAL A 164 2.08 9.03 -2.20
N PHE A 165 1.45 8.13 -1.47
CA PHE A 165 -0.01 8.05 -1.36
C PHE A 165 -0.58 9.27 -0.63
N GLU A 166 0.00 9.64 0.51
CA GLU A 166 -0.44 10.79 1.30
C GLU A 166 -0.34 12.11 0.50
N ASP A 167 0.76 12.30 -0.24
CA ASP A 167 0.97 13.47 -1.10
C ASP A 167 -0.05 13.52 -2.26
N ALA A 168 -0.51 12.36 -2.73
CA ALA A 168 -1.62 12.24 -3.68
C ALA A 168 -3.01 12.34 -3.03
N GLY A 169 -3.10 12.55 -1.72
CA GLY A 169 -4.37 12.63 -0.97
C GLY A 169 -5.06 11.28 -0.79
N LEU A 170 -4.31 10.18 -0.83
CA LEU A 170 -4.74 8.82 -0.53
C LEU A 170 -4.28 8.39 0.87
N ALA A 171 -4.88 7.33 1.40
CA ALA A 171 -4.38 6.70 2.61
C ALA A 171 -3.14 5.87 2.29
N ALA A 172 -2.10 5.96 3.12
CA ALA A 172 -0.91 5.13 3.00
C ALA A 172 -1.27 3.64 3.14
N PRO A 173 -0.90 2.78 2.17
CA PRO A 173 -1.06 1.34 2.28
C PRO A 173 0.06 0.73 3.13
N ASP A 174 -0.17 -0.49 3.61
CA ASP A 174 0.92 -1.40 4.00
C ASP A 174 1.30 -2.21 2.76
N MET A 175 2.26 -1.72 1.98
CA MET A 175 2.62 -2.36 0.71
C MET A 175 3.13 -3.78 0.90
N MET A 176 3.93 -4.05 1.93
CA MET A 176 4.41 -5.42 2.18
C MET A 176 3.25 -6.41 2.36
N LYS A 177 2.17 -5.96 3.00
CA LYS A 177 0.94 -6.74 3.12
C LYS A 177 0.16 -6.84 1.81
N GLU A 178 0.11 -5.79 1.00
CA GLU A 178 -0.56 -5.81 -0.32
C GLU A 178 0.15 -6.70 -1.34
N LEU A 179 1.47 -6.87 -1.19
CA LEU A 179 2.30 -7.78 -1.97
C LEU A 179 2.14 -9.25 -1.54
N SER A 180 1.69 -9.51 -0.31
CA SER A 180 1.62 -10.87 0.27
C SER A 180 0.41 -11.68 -0.16
#